data_AF-A0A0F5HNQ3-F1
#
_entry.id   AF-A0A0F5HNQ3-F1
#
_cell.length_a   1.000
_cell.length_b   1.000
_cell.length_c   1.000
_cell.angle_alpha   90.00
_cell.angle_beta   90.00
_cell.angle_gamma   90.00
#
_symmetry.space_group_name_H-M   'P 1'
#
loop_
_entity.id
_entity.type
_entity.pdbx_description
1 polymer ?
#
loop_
_entity_poly.entity_id
_entity_poly.type
_entity_poly.pdbx_seq_one_letter_code
_entity_poly.pdbx_strand_id
1 'polypeptide(L)'
;MNITIHLRDGLKITKESVGFVAEECAETLNNRQALVTAIDDIVINKNEIKMITPADEPSNPNIEVHLHDGSILRLLDDNYSAATIVQKFNEPSVLMAAVGDGVINKTIVKMITPVSIETATA
;
A
#
# COMPACT_ATOMS: atom_id res chain seq x y z
N MET A 1 -2.63 14.55 3.09
CA MET A 1 -3.72 13.57 2.91
C MET A 1 -3.88 12.81 4.21
N ASN A 2 -5.05 12.21 4.46
CA ASN A 2 -5.17 11.28 5.59
C ASN A 2 -4.69 9.90 5.14
N ILE A 3 -3.83 9.29 5.94
CA ILE A 3 -3.38 7.90 5.75
C ILE A 3 -3.88 7.04 6.91
N THR A 4 -4.04 5.75 6.65
CA THR A 4 -4.26 4.73 7.67
C THR A 4 -3.13 3.71 7.63
N ILE A 5 -2.43 3.56 8.75
CA ILE A 5 -1.44 2.53 8.99
C ILE A 5 -2.16 1.33 9.59
N HIS A 6 -2.14 0.20 8.89
CA HIS A 6 -2.75 -1.06 9.33
C HIS A 6 -1.66 -1.96 9.87
N LEU A 7 -1.81 -2.42 11.11
CA LEU A 7 -0.87 -3.31 11.76
C LEU A 7 -1.29 -4.78 11.62
N ARG A 8 -0.33 -5.68 11.82
CA ARG A 8 -0.54 -7.13 11.73
C ARG A 8 -1.50 -7.67 12.78
N ASP A 9 -1.58 -7.03 13.93
CA ASP A 9 -2.51 -7.37 15.02
C ASP A 9 -3.94 -6.82 14.81
N GLY A 10 -4.16 -6.08 13.71
CA GLY A 10 -5.44 -5.46 13.38
C GLY A 10 -5.61 -4.04 13.91
N LEU A 11 -4.66 -3.49 14.67
CA LEU A 11 -4.69 -2.07 15.04
C LEU A 11 -4.60 -1.19 13.79
N LYS A 12 -5.43 -0.15 13.76
CA LYS A 12 -5.44 0.86 12.69
C LYS A 12 -5.17 2.22 13.30
N ILE A 13 -4.24 2.95 12.71
CA ILE A 13 -3.91 4.32 13.13
C ILE A 13 -4.14 5.23 11.93
N THR A 14 -5.13 6.11 12.04
CA THR A 14 -5.45 7.10 11.00
C THR A 14 -4.94 8.46 11.42
N LYS A 15 -4.23 9.14 10.52
CA LYS A 15 -3.70 10.48 10.77
C LYS A 15 -3.53 11.29 9.48
N GLU A 16 -3.45 12.60 9.64
CA GLU A 16 -3.03 13.50 8.58
C GLU A 16 -1.52 13.37 8.35
N SER A 17 -1.12 13.14 7.10
CA SER A 17 0.28 13.10 6.66
C SER A 17 0.47 14.10 5.52
N VAL A 18 1.36 15.07 5.74
CA VAL A 18 1.65 16.14 4.79
C VAL A 18 2.78 15.67 3.88
N GLY A 19 2.52 15.61 2.57
CA GLY A 19 3.53 15.20 1.60
C GLY A 19 3.83 13.70 1.60
N PHE A 20 2.89 12.86 2.04
CA PHE A 20 3.05 11.40 1.96
C PHE A 20 3.28 10.96 0.50
N VAL A 21 4.41 10.27 0.27
CA VAL A 21 4.77 9.64 -1.00
C VAL A 21 4.97 8.15 -0.76
N ALA A 22 4.14 7.32 -1.40
CA ALA A 22 4.15 5.87 -1.16
C ALA A 22 5.50 5.22 -1.49
N GLU A 23 6.16 5.64 -2.57
CA GLU A 23 7.49 5.14 -2.96
C GLU A 23 8.55 5.41 -1.90
N GLU A 24 8.68 6.66 -1.45
CA GLU A 24 9.66 7.05 -0.42
C GLU A 24 9.39 6.33 0.92
N CYS A 25 8.11 6.15 1.25
CA CYS A 25 7.71 5.38 2.42
C CYS A 25 8.10 3.90 2.29
N ALA A 26 7.85 3.27 1.13
CA ALA A 26 8.25 1.89 0.86
C ALA A 26 9.77 1.70 0.95
N GLU A 27 10.57 2.63 0.41
CA GLU A 27 12.03 2.62 0.52
C GLU A 27 12.47 2.66 2.00
N THR A 28 11.89 3.57 2.77
CA THR A 28 12.15 3.70 4.22
C THR A 28 11.86 2.38 4.95
N LEU A 29 10.72 1.75 4.66
CA LEU A 29 10.31 0.50 5.31
C LEU A 29 11.18 -0.69 4.90
N ASN A 30 11.73 -0.69 3.69
CA ASN A 30 12.65 -1.73 3.24
C ASN A 30 14.09 -1.55 3.71
N ASN A 31 14.44 -0.44 4.40
CA ASN A 31 15.78 -0.25 4.95
C ASN A 31 16.13 -1.35 5.97
N ARG A 32 16.96 -2.31 5.57
CA ARG A 32 17.34 -3.49 6.37
C ARG A 32 18.12 -3.16 7.64
N GLN A 33 18.70 -1.96 7.75
CA GLN A 33 19.44 -1.53 8.93
C GLN A 33 18.51 -0.96 10.02
N ALA A 34 17.28 -0.58 9.66
CA ALA A 34 16.31 -0.05 10.60
C ALA A 34 15.31 -1.14 11.01
N LEU A 35 15.11 -1.36 12.31
CA LEU A 35 14.00 -2.15 12.86
C LEU A 35 12.77 -1.27 13.14
N VAL A 36 13.02 -0.06 13.60
CA VAL A 36 12.00 0.94 13.95
C VAL A 36 12.11 2.10 12.96
N THR A 37 10.97 2.65 12.56
CA THR A 37 10.89 3.85 11.72
C THR A 37 9.93 4.86 12.34
N ALA A 38 10.07 6.11 11.91
CA ALA A 38 9.03 7.11 12.10
C ALA A 38 8.16 7.19 10.84
N ILE A 39 6.84 7.27 11.03
CA ILE A 39 5.91 7.75 10.01
C ILE A 39 5.29 9.01 10.61
N ASP A 40 5.77 10.16 10.15
CA ASP A 40 5.54 11.46 10.78
C ASP A 40 5.94 11.46 12.29
N ASP A 41 4.97 11.56 13.20
CA ASP A 41 5.15 11.56 14.66
C ASP A 41 4.95 10.18 15.31
N ILE A 42 4.66 9.14 14.51
CA ILE A 42 4.46 7.77 15.01
C ILE A 42 5.77 7.00 14.90
N VAL A 43 6.29 6.55 16.04
CA VAL A 43 7.42 5.62 16.11
C VAL A 43 6.90 4.19 16.13
N ILE A 44 7.32 3.38 15.17
CA ILE A 44 6.76 2.04 14.96
C ILE A 44 7.81 1.02 14.51
N ASN A 45 7.70 -0.20 15.04
CA ASN A 45 8.44 -1.34 14.50
C ASN A 45 7.89 -1.69 13.12
N LYS A 46 8.73 -1.58 12.09
CA LYS A 46 8.29 -1.75 10.70
C LYS A 46 7.78 -3.15 10.39
N ASN A 47 8.19 -4.15 11.17
CA ASN A 47 7.72 -5.52 11.01
C ASN A 47 6.26 -5.69 11.43
N GLU A 48 5.70 -4.75 12.20
CA GLU A 48 4.29 -4.77 12.58
C GLU A 48 3.39 -4.16 11.51
N ILE A 49 3.95 -3.42 10.54
CA ILE A 49 3.18 -2.78 9.49
C ILE A 49 2.74 -3.85 8.48
N LYS A 50 1.42 -3.96 8.31
CA LYS A 50 0.78 -4.79 7.28
C LYS A 50 0.66 -4.02 5.97
N MET A 51 0.21 -2.78 6.04
CA MET A 51 0.05 -1.87 4.89
C MET A 51 -0.21 -0.44 5.37
N ILE A 52 -0.02 0.53 4.50
CA ILE A 52 -0.39 1.94 4.67
C ILE A 52 -1.23 2.31 3.45
N THR A 53 -2.40 2.87 3.68
CA THR A 53 -3.34 3.26 2.61
C THR A 53 -3.81 4.69 2.83
N PRO A 54 -4.36 5.37 1.81
CA PRO A 54 -5.25 6.49 2.04
C PRO A 54 -6.33 6.11 3.06
N ALA A 55 -6.72 7.06 3.91
CA ALA A 55 -7.76 6.83 4.92
C ALA A 55 -9.16 6.73 4.29
N ASP A 56 -9.37 7.54 3.24
CA ASP A 56 -10.59 7.55 2.44
C ASP A 56 -10.29 6.88 1.10
N GLU A 57 -11.26 6.12 0.57
CA GLU A 57 -11.15 5.59 -0.80
C GLU A 57 -11.01 6.76 -1.77
N PRO A 58 -10.02 6.74 -2.70
CA PRO A 58 -9.85 7.82 -3.66
C PRO A 58 -11.11 7.94 -4.52
N SER A 59 -11.46 9.16 -4.94
CA SER A 59 -12.71 9.39 -5.68
C SER A 59 -12.76 8.75 -7.07
N ASN A 60 -11.62 8.35 -7.61
CA ASN A 60 -11.53 7.74 -8.94
C ASN A 60 -10.47 6.62 -8.94
N PRO A 61 -10.67 5.53 -8.17
CA PRO A 61 -9.71 4.45 -8.09
C PRO A 61 -9.60 3.77 -9.45
N ASN A 62 -8.39 3.44 -9.87
CA ASN A 62 -8.14 2.75 -11.14
C ASN A 62 -7.55 1.36 -10.96
N ILE A 63 -7.20 0.99 -9.72
CA ILE A 63 -6.70 -0.34 -9.37
C ILE A 63 -7.39 -0.92 -8.14
N GLU A 64 -7.54 -2.24 -8.13
CA GLU A 64 -7.94 -3.02 -6.98
C GLU A 64 -6.81 -3.97 -6.55
N VAL A 65 -6.49 -3.93 -5.27
CA VAL A 65 -5.57 -4.88 -4.64
C VAL A 65 -6.39 -5.85 -3.81
N HIS A 66 -6.41 -7.10 -4.26
CA HIS A 66 -7.09 -8.20 -3.60
C HIS A 66 -6.11 -8.86 -2.64
N LEU A 67 -6.48 -8.96 -1.37
CA LEU A 67 -5.65 -9.55 -0.33
C LEU A 67 -5.98 -11.03 -0.09
N HIS A 68 -5.05 -11.76 0.50
CA HIS A 68 -5.26 -13.18 0.86
C HIS A 68 -6.36 -13.39 1.91
N ASP A 69 -6.66 -12.38 2.73
CA ASP A 69 -7.73 -12.42 3.73
C ASP A 69 -9.13 -12.12 3.14
N GLY A 70 -9.23 -11.90 1.83
CA GLY A 70 -10.47 -11.59 1.13
C GLY A 70 -10.82 -10.10 1.09
N SER A 71 -10.05 -9.24 1.74
CA SER A 71 -10.23 -7.78 1.65
C SER A 71 -9.83 -7.27 0.26
N ILE A 72 -10.50 -6.20 -0.18
CA ILE A 72 -10.19 -5.50 -1.42
C ILE A 72 -9.84 -4.06 -1.05
N LEU A 73 -8.70 -3.57 -1.53
CA LEU A 73 -8.28 -2.18 -1.44
C LEU A 73 -8.44 -1.52 -2.81
N ARG A 74 -8.98 -0.32 -2.84
CA ARG A 74 -9.06 0.50 -4.05
C ARG A 74 -8.09 1.67 -3.92
N LEU A 75 -7.22 1.80 -4.90
CA LEU A 75 -6.10 2.75 -4.89
C LEU A 75 -6.04 3.49 -6.23
N LEU A 76 -5.33 4.61 -6.22
CA LEU A 76 -5.07 5.40 -7.42
C LEU A 76 -3.60 5.26 -7.81
N ASP A 77 -3.34 4.81 -9.03
CA ASP A 77 -2.00 4.73 -9.62
C ASP A 77 -1.99 5.34 -11.02
N ASP A 78 -1.57 6.60 -11.13
CA ASP A 78 -1.52 7.33 -12.40
C ASP A 78 -0.61 6.67 -13.45
N ASN A 79 0.32 5.82 -13.03
CA ASN A 79 1.31 5.17 -13.89
C ASN A 79 1.23 3.63 -13.79
N TYR A 80 0.04 3.09 -13.57
CA TYR A 80 -0.16 1.65 -13.40
C TYR A 80 0.49 0.85 -14.54
N SER A 81 1.39 -0.04 -14.16
CA SER A 81 2.06 -0.98 -15.05
C SER A 81 2.24 -2.31 -14.33
N ALA A 82 1.54 -3.33 -14.83
CA ALA A 82 1.65 -4.69 -14.28
C ALA A 82 3.11 -5.18 -14.31
N ALA A 83 3.87 -4.86 -15.35
CA ALA A 83 5.29 -5.22 -15.46
C ALA A 83 6.13 -4.55 -14.37
N THR A 84 5.89 -3.26 -14.10
CA THR A 84 6.60 -2.51 -13.04
C THR A 84 6.29 -3.06 -11.66
N ILE A 85 5.03 -3.41 -11.40
CA ILE A 85 4.61 -4.03 -10.14
C ILE A 85 5.26 -5.40 -9.97
N VAL A 86 5.26 -6.24 -11.01
CA VAL A 86 5.92 -7.55 -10.98
C VAL A 86 7.41 -7.42 -10.66
N GLN A 87 8.10 -6.45 -11.26
CA GLN A 87 9.51 -6.18 -10.94
C GLN A 87 9.70 -5.83 -9.46
N LYS A 88 8.91 -4.89 -8.93
CA LYS A 88 8.97 -4.49 -7.51
C LYS A 88 8.70 -5.65 -6.56
N PHE A 89 7.70 -6.48 -6.84
CA PHE A 89 7.29 -7.56 -5.96
C PHE A 89 8.27 -8.74 -5.98
N ASN A 90 8.89 -9.00 -7.13
CA ASN A 90 9.90 -10.06 -7.26
C ASN A 90 11.29 -9.65 -6.77
N GLU A 91 11.53 -8.38 -6.47
CA GLU A 91 12.77 -7.93 -5.85
C GLU A 91 12.94 -8.59 -4.46
N PRO A 92 13.97 -9.43 -4.24
CA PRO A 92 14.13 -10.17 -2.99
C PRO A 92 14.37 -9.24 -1.78
N SER A 93 14.86 -8.03 -2.03
CA SER A 93 15.10 -7.04 -0.99
C SER A 93 13.88 -6.24 -0.57
N VAL A 94 12.81 -6.29 -1.36
CA VAL A 94 11.56 -5.58 -1.10
C VAL A 94 10.58 -6.47 -0.36
N LEU A 95 10.10 -6.01 0.80
CA LEU A 95 8.98 -6.59 1.54
C LEU A 95 7.73 -5.70 1.44
N MET A 96 7.91 -4.38 1.54
CA MET A 96 6.85 -3.38 1.41
C MET A 96 6.97 -2.72 0.04
N ALA A 97 5.93 -2.76 -0.78
CA ALA A 97 5.95 -2.17 -2.12
C ALA A 97 4.91 -1.07 -2.25
N ALA A 98 5.29 0.03 -2.89
CA ALA A 98 4.33 1.05 -3.30
C ALA A 98 3.48 0.53 -4.47
N VAL A 99 2.17 0.68 -4.34
CA VAL A 99 1.15 0.33 -5.32
C VAL A 99 0.18 1.51 -5.38
N GLY A 100 0.29 2.35 -6.40
CA GLY A 100 -0.38 3.65 -6.43
C GLY A 100 -0.03 4.53 -5.22
N ASP A 101 -1.06 5.07 -4.59
CA ASP A 101 -0.99 5.86 -3.35
C ASP A 101 -0.91 5.02 -2.06
N GLY A 102 -0.82 3.69 -2.16
CA GLY A 102 -0.66 2.77 -1.02
C GLY A 102 0.71 2.12 -0.92
N VAL A 103 1.06 1.65 0.28
CA VAL A 103 2.25 0.83 0.56
C VAL A 103 1.82 -0.50 1.16
N ILE A 104 2.14 -1.61 0.52
CA ILE A 104 1.55 -2.91 0.84
C ILE A 104 2.64 -3.94 1.04
N ASN A 105 2.50 -4.77 2.07
CA ASN A 105 3.37 -5.93 2.24
C ASN A 105 3.11 -6.94 1.11
N LYS A 106 4.14 -7.33 0.35
CA LYS A 106 3.95 -8.22 -0.80
C LYS A 106 3.40 -9.61 -0.43
N THR A 107 3.58 -10.04 0.82
CA THR A 107 3.16 -11.37 1.29
C THR A 107 1.66 -11.51 1.52
N ILE A 108 0.93 -10.41 1.62
CA ILE A 108 -0.53 -10.42 1.84
C ILE A 108 -1.33 -10.25 0.55
N VAL A 109 -0.66 -9.93 -0.56
CA VAL A 109 -1.29 -9.64 -1.85
C VAL A 109 -1.61 -10.94 -2.57
N LYS A 110 -2.88 -11.12 -2.92
CA LYS A 110 -3.35 -12.23 -3.75
C LYS A 110 -3.29 -11.88 -5.23
N MET A 111 -3.78 -10.71 -5.62
CA MET A 111 -3.70 -10.19 -6.98
C MET A 111 -3.89 -8.66 -7.02
N ILE A 112 -3.40 -8.03 -8.08
CA ILE A 112 -3.64 -6.61 -8.38
C ILE A 112 -4.24 -6.54 -9.78
N THR A 113 -5.35 -5.84 -9.94
CA THR A 113 -6.06 -5.68 -11.21
C THR A 113 -6.43 -4.23 -11.44
N PRO A 114 -6.48 -3.74 -12.68
CA PRO A 114 -7.24 -2.54 -12.99
C PRO A 114 -8.69 -2.71 -12.53
N VAL A 115 -9.32 -1.62 -12.07
CA VAL A 115 -10.75 -1.60 -11.81
C VAL A 115 -11.46 -1.92 -13.12
N SER A 116 -12.16 -3.06 -13.16
CA SER A 116 -13.00 -3.39 -14.31
C SER A 116 -14.22 -2.47 -14.25
N ILE A 117 -14.31 -1.52 -15.19
CA ILE A 117 -15.57 -0.83 -15.43
C ILE A 117 -16.51 -1.90 -15.99
N GLU A 118 -17.41 -2.42 -15.15
CA GLU A 118 -18.50 -3.25 -15.63
C GLU A 118 -19.37 -2.33 -16.49
N THR A 119 -19.18 -2.37 -17.81
CA THR A 119 -20.12 -1.73 -18.74
C THR A 119 -21.42 -2.47 -18.56
N ALA A 120 -22.34 -1.92 -17.76
CA ALA A 120 -23.69 -2.41 -17.68
C ALA A 120 -24.27 -2.34 -19.10
N THR A 121 -24.24 -3.46 -19.82
CA THR A 121 -24.97 -3.62 -21.07
C THR A 121 -26.45 -3.52 -20.73
N ALA A 122 -27.04 -2.39 -21.17
CA ALA A 122 -28.46 -2.10 -21.15
C ALA A 122 -29.27 -3.10 -22.00
#